data_AF-A0A0A1U7T2-F1
#
_entry.id   AF-A0A0A1U7T2-F1
#
_cell.length_a   1.000
_cell.length_b   1.000
_cell.length_c   1.000
_cell.angle_alpha   90.00
_cell.angle_beta   90.00
_cell.angle_gamma   90.00
#
_symmetry.space_group_name_H-M   'P 1'
#
loop_
_entity.id
_entity.type
_entity.pdbx_description
1 polymer ?
#
loop_
_entity_poly.entity_id
_entity_poly.type
_entity_poly.pdbx_seq_one_letter_code
_entity_poly.pdbx_strand_id
1 'polypeptide(L)'
;MTCKLDGYAMMIVSKYFDDIQTYINITQVCIKFKDTMEKFHYNPIPLTKKTRKYFPNIETLLLYSPLDETFHEETFFKRKYVFCVDCDFYQKNHNQNTEFKDVCYTKQNRISRLSFNGTTRVVNYCFSDMDDVSAIVLPPTVQYVGANCFCLCTLSQITIPDSVTFIGYGCFSQCSRLSSIVIPSRVSELSGCFISCEYLTHVQLPNSITKLGNYCFYGCGRLINLVIPKSVIEYGINCFKKCGYTPN
;
A
#
# COMPACT_ATOMS: atom_id res chain seq x y z
N MET A 1 12.36 -44.49 -1.17
CA MET A 1 11.14 -43.91 -1.77
C MET A 1 11.57 -42.65 -2.51
N THR A 2 11.77 -42.69 -3.82
CA THR A 2 12.24 -41.52 -4.59
C THR A 2 11.05 -40.63 -4.90
N CYS A 3 10.94 -39.50 -4.20
CA CYS A 3 9.91 -38.50 -4.48
C CYS A 3 10.20 -37.92 -5.88
N LYS A 4 9.40 -38.29 -6.88
CA LYS A 4 9.55 -37.77 -8.25
C LYS A 4 8.62 -36.58 -8.43
N LEU A 5 9.16 -35.44 -8.85
CA LEU A 5 8.38 -34.25 -9.16
C LEU A 5 7.32 -34.56 -10.21
N ASP A 6 6.04 -34.38 -9.87
CA ASP A 6 4.92 -34.57 -10.80
C ASP A 6 4.56 -33.29 -11.55
N GLY A 7 3.60 -33.38 -12.48
CA GLY A 7 3.23 -32.23 -13.30
C GLY A 7 2.51 -31.11 -12.54
N TYR A 8 1.96 -31.37 -11.35
CA TYR A 8 1.36 -30.34 -10.49
C TYR A 8 2.42 -29.68 -9.63
N ALA A 9 3.33 -30.46 -9.05
CA ALA A 9 4.51 -29.95 -8.36
C ALA A 9 5.34 -29.08 -9.31
N MET A 10 5.49 -29.47 -10.57
CA MET A 10 6.19 -28.65 -11.57
C MET A 10 5.48 -27.32 -11.86
N MET A 11 4.15 -27.31 -11.95
CA MET A 11 3.37 -26.07 -12.09
C MET A 11 3.54 -25.13 -10.89
N ILE A 12 3.65 -25.68 -9.67
CA ILE A 12 3.90 -24.88 -8.47
C ILE A 12 5.31 -24.29 -8.51
N VAL A 13 6.31 -25.12 -8.80
CA VAL A 13 7.72 -24.69 -8.92
C VAL A 13 7.87 -23.65 -10.03
N SER A 14 7.14 -23.79 -11.14
CA SER A 14 7.30 -22.87 -12.27
C SER A 14 6.83 -21.46 -11.96
N LYS A 15 5.96 -21.25 -10.97
CA LYS A 15 5.56 -19.91 -10.52
C LYS A 15 6.72 -19.02 -10.07
N TYR A 16 7.88 -19.61 -9.79
CA TYR A 16 9.11 -18.91 -9.40
C TYR A 16 10.05 -18.64 -10.58
N PHE A 17 9.65 -18.96 -11.82
CA PHE A 17 10.43 -18.60 -12.99
C PHE A 17 10.09 -17.20 -13.44
N ASP A 18 11.14 -16.45 -13.79
CA ASP A 18 11.04 -15.04 -14.17
C ASP A 18 10.99 -14.83 -15.69
N ASP A 19 11.24 -15.87 -16.49
CA ASP A 19 11.35 -15.76 -17.93
C ASP A 19 10.65 -16.88 -18.69
N ILE A 20 10.15 -16.55 -19.88
CA ILE A 20 9.42 -17.49 -20.76
C ILE A 20 10.29 -18.65 -21.25
N GLN A 21 11.61 -18.44 -21.42
CA GLN A 21 12.49 -19.45 -21.96
C GLN A 21 12.64 -20.62 -20.98
N THR A 22 12.68 -20.35 -19.68
CA THR A 22 12.67 -21.38 -18.64
C THR A 22 11.42 -22.26 -18.72
N TYR A 23 10.24 -21.68 -18.93
CA TYR A 23 9.01 -22.45 -19.16
C TYR A 23 9.12 -23.35 -20.41
N ILE A 24 9.56 -22.78 -21.53
CA ILE A 24 9.72 -23.52 -22.80
C ILE A 24 10.69 -24.69 -22.61
N ASN A 25 11.86 -24.44 -22.03
CA ASN A 25 12.90 -25.44 -21.81
C ASN A 25 12.37 -26.63 -21.01
N ILE A 26 11.58 -26.39 -19.96
CA ILE A 26 11.03 -27.47 -19.13
C ILE A 26 10.06 -28.36 -19.89
N THR A 27 9.22 -27.76 -20.75
CA THR A 27 8.29 -28.54 -21.58
C THR A 27 9.01 -29.38 -22.64
N GLN A 28 10.20 -28.93 -23.08
CA GLN A 28 11.03 -29.62 -24.07
C GLN A 28 11.91 -30.73 -23.46
N VAL A 29 12.39 -30.54 -22.23
CA VAL A 29 13.32 -31.47 -21.57
C VAL A 29 12.62 -32.75 -21.09
N CYS A 30 11.34 -32.68 -20.71
CA CYS A 30 10.63 -33.86 -20.22
C CYS A 30 9.17 -33.88 -20.69
N ILE A 31 8.80 -34.93 -21.42
CA ILE A 31 7.42 -35.13 -21.92
C ILE A 31 6.37 -35.13 -20.79
N LYS A 32 6.77 -35.47 -19.56
CA LYS A 32 5.90 -35.39 -18.37
C LYS A 32 5.41 -33.98 -18.07
N PHE A 33 6.17 -32.95 -18.47
CA PHE A 33 5.89 -31.55 -18.20
C PHE A 33 5.39 -30.79 -19.43
N LYS A 34 5.11 -31.48 -20.55
CA LYS A 34 4.70 -30.83 -21.81
C LYS A 34 3.45 -29.94 -21.63
N ASP A 35 2.49 -30.36 -20.81
CA ASP A 35 1.22 -29.66 -20.60
C ASP A 35 1.29 -28.65 -19.43
N THR A 36 2.48 -28.31 -18.93
CA THR A 36 2.63 -27.45 -17.73
C THR A 36 2.03 -26.06 -17.93
N MET A 37 2.23 -25.46 -19.11
CA MET A 37 1.75 -24.10 -19.40
C MET A 37 0.23 -24.04 -19.60
N GLU A 38 -0.40 -25.14 -20.03
CA GLU A 38 -1.85 -25.24 -20.22
C GLU A 38 -2.62 -25.27 -18.89
N LYS A 39 -1.95 -25.61 -17.78
CA LYS A 39 -2.55 -25.68 -16.44
C LYS A 39 -2.75 -24.32 -15.79
N PHE A 40 -2.21 -23.25 -16.38
CA PHE A 40 -2.32 -21.90 -15.85
C PHE A 40 -3.62 -21.23 -16.33
N HIS A 41 -4.47 -20.84 -15.37
CA HIS A 41 -5.64 -20.00 -15.61
C HIS A 41 -5.34 -18.50 -15.44
N TYR A 42 -4.10 -18.17 -15.08
CA TYR A 42 -3.57 -16.81 -15.03
C TYR A 42 -2.12 -16.82 -15.50
N ASN A 43 -1.65 -15.73 -16.10
CA ASN A 43 -0.26 -15.65 -16.56
C ASN A 43 0.71 -15.52 -15.37
N PRO A 44 1.68 -16.43 -15.19
CA PRO A 44 2.61 -16.38 -14.07
C PRO A 44 3.73 -15.34 -14.26
N ILE A 45 3.90 -14.84 -15.49
CA ILE A 45 4.86 -13.79 -15.88
C ILE A 45 4.15 -12.78 -16.80
N PRO A 46 4.69 -11.56 -17.00
CA PRO A 46 4.21 -10.65 -18.03
C PRO A 46 4.23 -11.31 -19.41
N LEU A 47 3.16 -11.10 -20.18
CA LEU A 47 3.02 -11.66 -21.53
C LEU A 47 3.11 -10.58 -22.59
N THR A 48 3.52 -11.02 -23.78
CA THR A 48 3.53 -10.26 -25.03
C THR A 48 2.70 -10.98 -26.08
N LYS A 49 2.29 -10.30 -27.16
CA LYS A 49 1.65 -10.94 -28.33
C LYS A 49 2.38 -12.19 -28.82
N LYS A 50 3.71 -12.24 -28.70
CA LYS A 50 4.53 -13.39 -29.11
C LYS A 50 4.49 -14.56 -28.13
N THR A 51 4.34 -14.29 -26.83
CA THR A 51 4.43 -15.29 -25.76
C THR A 51 3.07 -15.77 -25.25
N ARG A 52 2.00 -14.99 -25.49
CA ARG A 52 0.61 -15.33 -25.16
C ARG A 52 0.18 -16.73 -25.62
N LYS A 53 0.64 -17.16 -26.79
CA LYS A 53 0.34 -18.48 -27.38
C LYS A 53 0.76 -19.67 -26.51
N TYR A 54 1.73 -19.50 -25.62
CA TYR A 54 2.24 -20.58 -24.78
C TYR A 54 1.32 -20.90 -23.59
N PHE A 55 0.43 -19.97 -23.21
CA PHE A 55 -0.47 -20.13 -22.07
C PHE A 55 -1.94 -20.07 -22.53
N PRO A 56 -2.43 -21.06 -23.29
CA PRO A 56 -3.70 -20.96 -24.01
C PRO A 56 -4.92 -20.73 -23.10
N ASN A 57 -4.92 -21.31 -21.90
CA ASN A 57 -6.07 -21.35 -21.00
C ASN A 57 -6.14 -20.20 -19.98
N ILE A 58 -5.47 -19.07 -20.24
CA ILE A 58 -5.55 -17.90 -19.35
C ILE A 58 -6.95 -17.30 -19.38
N GLU A 59 -7.59 -17.30 -18.21
CA GLU A 59 -8.87 -16.64 -17.95
C GLU A 59 -8.67 -15.29 -17.26
N THR A 60 -7.66 -15.21 -16.37
CA THR A 60 -7.31 -14.00 -15.63
C THR A 60 -5.98 -13.43 -16.11
N LEU A 61 -6.02 -12.28 -16.78
CA LEU A 61 -4.81 -11.54 -17.16
C LEU A 61 -4.29 -10.72 -15.97
N LEU A 62 -3.13 -11.10 -15.46
CA LEU A 62 -2.36 -10.34 -14.49
C LEU A 62 -1.45 -9.35 -15.22
N LEU A 63 -1.63 -8.06 -14.93
CA LEU A 63 -0.76 -6.98 -15.38
C LEU A 63 0.13 -6.58 -14.21
N TYR A 64 1.42 -6.86 -14.32
CA TYR A 64 2.42 -6.65 -13.28
C TYR A 64 3.03 -5.25 -13.32
N SER A 65 3.01 -4.60 -14.49
CA SER A 65 3.53 -3.23 -14.66
C SER A 65 2.67 -2.38 -15.60
N PRO A 66 2.82 -1.05 -15.58
CA PRO A 66 2.18 -0.15 -16.56
C PRO A 66 2.61 -0.38 -18.01
N LEU A 67 3.71 -1.13 -18.23
CA LEU A 67 4.28 -1.39 -19.55
C LEU A 67 3.80 -2.73 -20.15
N ASP A 68 3.07 -3.53 -19.38
CA ASP A 68 2.61 -4.84 -19.82
C ASP A 68 1.59 -4.70 -20.95
N GLU A 69 1.62 -5.63 -21.91
CA GLU A 69 0.63 -5.67 -22.97
C GLU A 69 -0.76 -5.98 -22.39
N THR A 70 -1.74 -5.17 -22.74
CA THR A 70 -3.12 -5.23 -22.21
C THR A 70 -4.05 -6.13 -23.04
N PHE A 71 -3.59 -6.52 -24.24
CA PHE A 71 -4.31 -7.34 -25.21
C PHE A 71 -5.74 -6.82 -25.44
N HIS A 72 -5.87 -5.56 -25.87
CA HIS A 72 -7.17 -4.89 -26.08
C HIS A 72 -8.12 -5.65 -27.02
N GLU A 73 -7.58 -6.44 -27.94
CA GLU A 73 -8.34 -7.25 -28.92
C GLU A 73 -8.81 -8.59 -28.35
N GLU A 74 -8.23 -9.07 -27.24
CA GLU A 74 -8.59 -10.33 -26.61
C GLU A 74 -9.58 -10.12 -25.45
N THR A 75 -10.48 -11.09 -25.29
CA THR A 75 -11.39 -11.12 -24.14
C THR A 75 -10.82 -12.04 -23.07
N PHE A 76 -10.67 -11.50 -21.86
CA PHE A 76 -10.33 -12.26 -20.66
C PHE A 76 -11.52 -12.20 -19.72
N PHE A 77 -11.75 -13.28 -18.97
CA PHE A 77 -12.79 -13.30 -17.94
C PHE A 77 -12.52 -12.24 -16.87
N LYS A 78 -11.25 -12.06 -16.50
CA LYS A 78 -10.83 -11.06 -15.52
C LYS A 78 -9.49 -10.42 -15.90
N ARG A 79 -9.35 -9.13 -15.60
CA ARG A 79 -8.06 -8.41 -15.65
C ARG A 79 -7.71 -7.94 -14.25
N LYS A 80 -6.47 -8.17 -13.82
CA LYS A 80 -6.00 -7.74 -12.50
C LYS A 80 -4.73 -6.93 -12.63
N TYR A 81 -4.79 -5.68 -12.20
CA TYR A 81 -3.66 -4.78 -12.11
C TYR A 81 -2.94 -5.01 -10.78
N VAL A 82 -1.76 -5.65 -10.83
CA VAL A 82 -0.97 -6.06 -9.66
C VAL A 82 0.01 -4.96 -9.21
N PHE A 83 -0.11 -3.76 -9.79
CA PHE A 83 0.61 -2.55 -9.43
C PHE A 83 -0.38 -1.44 -9.00
N CYS A 84 0.14 -0.37 -8.39
CA CYS A 84 -0.72 0.77 -8.03
C CYS A 84 -1.09 1.56 -9.28
N VAL A 85 -2.38 1.79 -9.51
CA VAL A 85 -2.88 2.66 -10.58
C VAL A 85 -3.30 4.00 -10.00
N ASP A 86 -3.25 5.08 -10.78
CA ASP A 86 -3.84 6.35 -10.35
C ASP A 86 -5.38 6.32 -10.37
N CYS A 87 -6.00 7.27 -9.67
CA CYS A 87 -7.46 7.35 -9.55
C CYS A 87 -8.16 7.57 -10.90
N ASP A 88 -7.55 8.28 -11.86
CA ASP A 88 -8.16 8.56 -13.15
C ASP A 88 -8.17 7.30 -14.03
N PHE A 89 -7.07 6.53 -13.99
CA PHE A 89 -6.99 5.21 -14.61
C PHE A 89 -8.03 4.25 -14.01
N TYR A 90 -8.16 4.22 -12.69
CA TYR A 90 -9.17 3.42 -12.00
C TYR A 90 -10.57 3.77 -12.49
N GLN A 91 -10.94 5.05 -12.51
CA GLN A 91 -12.28 5.48 -12.94
C GLN A 91 -12.59 5.09 -14.40
N LYS A 92 -11.60 5.17 -15.29
CA LYS A 92 -11.75 4.81 -16.70
C LYS A 92 -11.88 3.31 -16.94
N ASN A 93 -11.21 2.49 -16.12
CA ASN A 93 -11.06 1.06 -16.38
C ASN A 93 -11.86 0.17 -15.43
N HIS A 94 -12.37 0.69 -14.32
CA HIS A 94 -13.09 -0.09 -13.33
C HIS A 94 -14.45 -0.60 -13.86
N ASN A 95 -14.62 -1.91 -13.83
CA ASN A 95 -15.84 -2.65 -14.11
C ASN A 95 -15.86 -4.00 -13.36
N GLN A 96 -16.92 -4.78 -13.54
CA GLN A 96 -17.12 -6.08 -12.87
C GLN A 96 -16.03 -7.13 -13.13
N ASN A 97 -15.26 -7.00 -14.21
CA ASN A 97 -14.21 -7.94 -14.62
C ASN A 97 -12.80 -7.40 -14.37
N THR A 98 -12.65 -6.27 -13.68
CA THR A 98 -11.34 -5.68 -13.37
C THR A 98 -11.10 -5.64 -11.87
N GLU A 99 -9.91 -6.06 -11.46
CA GLU A 99 -9.41 -5.93 -10.09
C GLU A 99 -8.17 -5.05 -10.07
N PHE A 100 -8.05 -4.22 -9.04
CA PHE A 100 -6.88 -3.38 -8.81
C PHE A 100 -6.28 -3.75 -7.48
N LYS A 101 -4.97 -4.01 -7.44
CA LYS A 101 -4.26 -4.23 -6.20
C LYS A 101 -4.31 -2.99 -5.32
N ASP A 102 -4.00 -1.84 -5.91
CA ASP A 102 -4.01 -0.56 -5.23
C ASP A 102 -4.46 0.56 -6.17
N VAL A 103 -5.17 1.54 -5.61
CA VAL A 103 -5.57 2.78 -6.27
C VAL A 103 -4.94 3.96 -5.52
N CYS A 104 -3.98 4.60 -6.17
CA CYS A 104 -3.15 5.69 -5.67
C CYS A 104 -3.84 7.05 -5.85
N TYR A 105 -4.04 7.76 -4.75
CA TYR A 105 -4.39 9.17 -4.73
C TYR A 105 -3.11 10.01 -4.63
N THR A 106 -2.88 10.88 -5.61
CA THR A 106 -1.66 11.69 -5.78
C THR A 106 -1.93 13.19 -5.66
N LYS A 107 -0.85 13.99 -5.65
CA LYS A 107 -0.93 15.46 -5.65
C LYS A 107 -1.72 16.01 -6.84
N GLN A 108 -1.69 15.35 -8.01
CA GLN A 108 -2.49 15.78 -9.16
C GLN A 108 -4.00 15.65 -8.89
N ASN A 109 -4.42 14.64 -8.12
CA ASN A 109 -5.82 14.42 -7.80
C ASN A 109 -6.40 15.45 -6.80
N ARG A 110 -5.57 16.30 -6.17
CA ARG A 110 -6.05 17.39 -5.28
C ARG A 110 -6.96 18.37 -6.03
N ILE A 111 -6.69 18.61 -7.32
CA ILE A 111 -7.34 19.65 -8.13
C ILE A 111 -8.84 19.34 -8.34
N SER A 112 -9.25 18.07 -8.23
CA SER A 112 -10.62 17.61 -8.44
C SER A 112 -11.44 17.43 -7.15
N ARG A 113 -11.25 18.32 -6.15
CA ARG A 113 -12.08 18.45 -4.93
C ARG A 113 -11.95 17.33 -3.88
N LEU A 114 -10.77 16.73 -3.70
CA LEU A 114 -10.58 15.68 -2.67
C LEU A 114 -11.50 14.46 -2.88
N SER A 115 -11.77 14.08 -4.13
CA SER A 115 -12.56 12.89 -4.45
C SER A 115 -11.70 11.62 -4.39
N PHE A 116 -11.92 10.78 -3.39
CA PHE A 116 -11.11 9.58 -3.13
C PHE A 116 -11.73 8.28 -3.69
N ASN A 117 -12.39 8.35 -4.85
CA ASN A 117 -13.19 7.23 -5.36
C ASN A 117 -12.31 5.98 -5.61
N GLY A 118 -12.60 4.90 -4.87
CA GLY A 118 -11.85 3.64 -4.92
C GLY A 118 -10.44 3.71 -4.34
N THR A 119 -10.00 4.84 -3.78
CA THR A 119 -8.64 5.02 -3.28
C THR A 119 -8.32 4.04 -2.15
N THR A 120 -7.24 3.26 -2.33
CA THR A 120 -6.69 2.40 -1.27
C THR A 120 -5.39 2.96 -0.70
N ARG A 121 -4.70 3.83 -1.44
CA ARG A 121 -3.37 4.34 -1.09
C ARG A 121 -3.31 5.85 -1.30
N VAL A 122 -2.96 6.59 -0.26
CA VAL A 122 -2.55 7.99 -0.37
C VAL A 122 -1.02 8.01 -0.44
N VAL A 123 -0.45 8.52 -1.54
CA VAL A 123 0.99 8.40 -1.80
C VAL A 123 1.85 9.35 -0.95
N ASN A 124 3.16 9.20 -1.03
CA ASN A 124 4.11 10.06 -0.33
C ASN A 124 3.93 11.53 -0.75
N TYR A 125 4.10 12.45 0.20
CA TYR A 125 3.96 13.90 0.00
C TYR A 125 2.61 14.34 -0.57
N CYS A 126 1.59 13.46 -0.56
CA CYS A 126 0.37 13.66 -1.31
C CYS A 126 -0.45 14.86 -0.84
N PHE A 127 -0.32 15.32 0.40
CA PHE A 127 -0.91 16.55 0.94
C PHE A 127 0.14 17.53 1.53
N SER A 128 1.45 17.29 1.32
CA SER A 128 2.52 18.12 1.88
C SER A 128 2.33 19.59 1.52
N ASP A 129 2.62 20.44 2.51
CA ASP A 129 2.60 21.91 2.44
C ASP A 129 1.22 22.48 2.09
N MET A 130 0.15 21.77 2.43
CA MET A 130 -1.21 22.31 2.29
C MET A 130 -1.57 23.20 3.48
N ASP A 131 -1.63 24.50 3.19
CA ASP A 131 -1.97 25.58 4.11
C ASP A 131 -3.44 26.00 4.05
N ASP A 132 -4.11 25.74 2.92
CA ASP A 132 -5.51 26.12 2.68
C ASP A 132 -6.56 25.13 3.23
N VAL A 133 -6.14 23.97 3.75
CA VAL A 133 -7.08 22.92 4.19
C VAL A 133 -6.96 22.69 5.70
N SER A 134 -8.05 22.97 6.42
CA SER A 134 -8.12 22.86 7.87
C SER A 134 -8.55 21.47 8.38
N ALA A 135 -9.22 20.67 7.54
CA ALA A 135 -9.69 19.33 7.89
C ALA A 135 -9.68 18.38 6.68
N ILE A 136 -9.28 17.13 6.91
CA ILE A 136 -9.32 16.06 5.90
C ILE A 136 -10.01 14.82 6.47
N VAL A 137 -10.86 14.19 5.67
CA VAL A 137 -11.49 12.92 5.96
C VAL A 137 -11.08 11.92 4.89
N LEU A 138 -10.28 10.93 5.27
CA LEU A 138 -9.88 9.84 4.36
C LEU A 138 -11.02 8.80 4.27
N PRO A 139 -11.33 8.24 3.08
CA PRO A 139 -12.44 7.32 2.94
C PRO A 139 -12.10 5.93 3.50
N PRO A 140 -13.10 5.13 3.90
CA PRO A 140 -12.92 3.82 4.52
C PRO A 140 -12.24 2.76 3.63
N THR A 141 -11.96 3.07 2.36
CA THR A 141 -11.20 2.21 1.46
C THR A 141 -9.69 2.37 1.61
N VAL A 142 -9.20 3.46 2.21
CA VAL A 142 -7.76 3.73 2.35
C VAL A 142 -7.13 2.77 3.35
N GLN A 143 -6.08 2.08 2.91
CA GLN A 143 -5.29 1.14 3.71
C GLN A 143 -3.89 1.68 4.01
N TYR A 144 -3.37 2.57 3.16
CA TYR A 144 -2.01 3.08 3.24
C TYR A 144 -1.96 4.60 3.13
N VAL A 145 -1.24 5.24 4.06
CA VAL A 145 -0.91 6.67 4.03
C VAL A 145 0.60 6.83 3.93
N GLY A 146 1.07 7.48 2.87
CA GLY A 146 2.49 7.57 2.53
C GLY A 146 3.33 8.43 3.46
N ALA A 147 4.65 8.34 3.28
CA ALA A 147 5.62 9.13 4.00
C ALA A 147 5.45 10.63 3.68
N ASN A 148 5.60 11.47 4.70
CA ASN A 148 5.46 12.93 4.61
C ASN A 148 4.13 13.38 3.97
N CYS A 149 3.09 12.53 4.01
CA CYS A 149 1.85 12.78 3.30
C CYS A 149 1.21 14.11 3.68
N PHE A 150 1.15 14.46 4.96
CA PHE A 150 0.63 15.71 5.50
C PHE A 150 1.73 16.56 6.16
N CYS A 151 2.98 16.44 5.69
CA CYS A 151 4.08 17.23 6.22
C CYS A 151 3.82 18.73 6.01
N LEU A 152 4.14 19.57 7.00
CA LEU A 152 4.00 21.03 6.96
C LEU A 152 2.55 21.53 6.72
N CYS A 153 1.54 20.67 6.90
CA CYS A 153 0.14 21.08 6.78
C CYS A 153 -0.33 21.97 7.93
N THR A 154 -1.30 22.83 7.66
CA THR A 154 -2.03 23.63 8.68
C THR A 154 -3.31 22.93 9.16
N LEU A 155 -3.40 21.61 8.96
CA LEU A 155 -4.56 20.80 9.34
C LEU A 155 -4.80 20.90 10.85
N SER A 156 -6.03 21.26 11.22
CA SER A 156 -6.49 21.25 12.61
C SER A 156 -7.09 19.91 13.02
N GLN A 157 -7.65 19.17 12.06
CA GLN A 157 -8.25 17.85 12.25
C GLN A 157 -7.98 16.93 11.05
N ILE A 158 -7.82 15.64 11.34
CA ILE A 158 -7.81 14.59 10.32
C ILE A 158 -8.56 13.38 10.83
N THR A 159 -9.43 12.82 9.99
CA THR A 159 -10.08 11.53 10.24
C THR A 159 -9.38 10.47 9.41
N ILE A 160 -8.73 9.52 10.09
CA ILE A 160 -8.09 8.36 9.48
C ILE A 160 -8.98 7.14 9.74
N PRO A 161 -9.41 6.39 8.70
CA PRO A 161 -10.32 5.27 8.86
C PRO A 161 -9.61 4.04 9.44
N ASP A 162 -10.37 3.17 10.10
CA ASP A 162 -9.89 1.91 10.70
C ASP A 162 -9.29 0.92 9.69
N SER A 163 -9.59 1.09 8.40
CA SER A 163 -9.00 0.30 7.31
C SER A 163 -7.51 0.54 7.14
N VAL A 164 -6.96 1.66 7.64
CA VAL A 164 -5.54 2.00 7.52
C VAL A 164 -4.68 1.06 8.36
N THR A 165 -3.74 0.41 7.70
CA THR A 165 -2.76 -0.51 8.31
C THR A 165 -1.37 0.11 8.38
N PHE A 166 -1.10 1.16 7.60
CA PHE A 166 0.21 1.79 7.51
C PHE A 166 0.14 3.32 7.44
N ILE A 167 0.96 3.98 8.26
CA ILE A 167 1.20 5.42 8.25
C ILE A 167 2.71 5.65 8.07
N GLY A 168 3.09 6.36 7.01
CA GLY A 168 4.48 6.55 6.64
C GLY A 168 5.27 7.45 7.59
N TYR A 169 6.60 7.36 7.49
CA TYR A 169 7.52 8.23 8.22
C TYR A 169 7.24 9.70 7.92
N GLY A 170 7.24 10.55 8.95
CA GLY A 170 7.02 12.00 8.77
C GLY A 170 5.60 12.37 8.35
N CYS A 171 4.63 11.44 8.34
CA CYS A 171 3.31 11.67 7.76
C CYS A 171 2.63 12.95 8.25
N PHE A 172 2.75 13.31 9.52
CA PHE A 172 2.20 14.54 10.10
C PHE A 172 3.29 15.50 10.59
N SER A 173 4.53 15.35 10.11
CA SER A 173 5.65 16.20 10.53
C SER A 173 5.33 17.68 10.33
N GLN A 174 5.58 18.49 11.36
CA GLN A 174 5.35 19.93 11.36
C GLN A 174 3.90 20.34 11.03
N CYS A 175 2.92 19.48 11.34
CA CYS A 175 1.50 19.86 11.31
C CYS A 175 1.23 20.90 12.41
N SER A 176 1.33 22.19 12.05
CA SER A 176 1.41 23.30 13.01
C SER A 176 0.08 23.61 13.72
N ARG A 177 -1.05 23.04 13.29
CA ARG A 177 -2.36 23.28 13.90
C ARG A 177 -3.05 22.02 14.41
N LEU A 178 -2.43 20.85 14.21
CA LEU A 178 -3.03 19.57 14.58
C LEU A 178 -3.00 19.45 16.11
N SER A 179 -4.18 19.46 16.72
CA SER A 179 -4.33 19.44 18.18
C SER A 179 -4.60 18.05 18.73
N SER A 180 -5.27 17.21 17.95
CA SER A 180 -5.61 15.85 18.33
C SER A 180 -5.59 14.91 17.13
N ILE A 181 -5.27 13.65 17.39
CA ILE A 181 -5.35 12.59 16.38
C ILE A 181 -5.70 11.24 17.02
N VAL A 182 -6.51 10.46 16.31
CA VAL A 182 -6.84 9.08 16.65
C VAL A 182 -6.12 8.15 15.68
N ILE A 183 -5.29 7.25 16.20
CA ILE A 183 -4.56 6.28 15.39
C ILE A 183 -5.44 5.05 15.13
N PRO A 184 -5.60 4.61 13.87
CA PRO A 184 -6.43 3.47 13.50
C PRO A 184 -6.01 2.15 14.17
N SER A 185 -7.00 1.34 14.52
CA SER A 185 -6.85 0.09 15.28
C SER A 185 -6.00 -1.02 14.63
N ARG A 186 -5.62 -0.85 13.34
CA ARG A 186 -4.81 -1.81 12.58
C ARG A 186 -3.37 -1.37 12.36
N VAL A 187 -2.98 -0.19 12.82
CA VAL A 187 -1.60 0.29 12.74
C VAL A 187 -0.78 -0.37 13.85
N SER A 188 0.37 -0.95 13.50
CA SER A 188 1.27 -1.63 14.46
C SER A 188 2.50 -0.83 14.82
N GLU A 189 2.90 0.13 13.98
CA GLU A 189 4.10 0.95 14.17
C GLU A 189 3.84 2.40 13.78
N LEU A 190 4.42 3.32 14.54
CA LEU A 190 4.52 4.74 14.19
C LEU A 190 5.98 5.16 14.29
N SER A 191 6.51 5.86 13.30
CA SER A 191 7.91 6.29 13.28
C SER A 191 8.01 7.68 12.66
N GLY A 192 8.59 8.63 13.39
CA GLY A 192 8.68 10.02 12.96
C GLY A 192 7.36 10.67 12.57
N CYS A 193 6.21 10.12 12.95
CA CYS A 193 4.92 10.57 12.41
C CYS A 193 4.56 11.99 12.84
N PHE A 194 4.92 12.41 14.05
CA PHE A 194 4.51 13.69 14.66
C PHE A 194 5.69 14.61 14.99
N ILE A 195 6.77 14.56 14.22
CA ILE A 195 7.94 15.43 14.41
C ILE A 195 7.50 16.89 14.42
N SER A 196 7.82 17.64 15.46
CA SER A 196 7.52 19.06 15.65
C SER A 196 6.03 19.43 15.47
N CYS A 197 5.10 18.55 15.87
CA CYS A 197 3.69 18.91 16.00
C CYS A 197 3.46 19.72 17.29
N GLU A 198 3.84 20.99 17.29
CA GLU A 198 3.91 21.83 18.50
C GLU A 198 2.55 22.04 19.20
N TYR A 199 1.45 21.92 18.46
CA TYR A 199 0.08 22.12 18.97
C TYR A 199 -0.62 20.82 19.37
N LEU A 200 0.00 19.67 19.16
CA LEU A 200 -0.58 18.37 19.47
C LEU A 200 -0.67 18.20 20.98
N THR A 201 -1.88 18.10 21.51
CA THR A 201 -2.16 17.91 22.94
C THR A 201 -2.72 16.54 23.25
N HIS A 202 -3.29 15.85 22.26
CA HIS A 202 -3.92 14.55 22.45
C HIS A 202 -3.59 13.57 21.31
N VAL A 203 -3.17 12.36 21.68
CA VAL A 203 -2.98 11.26 20.73
C VAL A 203 -3.62 10.02 21.32
N GLN A 204 -4.59 9.45 20.61
CA GLN A 204 -5.18 8.17 20.99
C GLN A 204 -4.46 7.05 20.25
N LEU A 205 -3.68 6.26 20.99
CA LEU A 205 -2.97 5.09 20.49
C LEU A 205 -3.81 3.81 20.72
N PRO A 206 -3.98 2.94 19.70
CA PRO A 206 -4.64 1.65 19.86
C PRO A 206 -3.69 0.59 20.45
N ASN A 207 -4.28 -0.47 21.00
CA ASN A 207 -3.53 -1.62 21.55
C ASN A 207 -2.80 -2.47 20.47
N SER A 208 -2.96 -2.15 19.19
CA SER A 208 -2.22 -2.79 18.10
C SER A 208 -0.79 -2.27 17.96
N ILE A 209 -0.48 -1.09 18.52
CA ILE A 209 0.86 -0.51 18.42
C ILE A 209 1.84 -1.32 19.25
N THR A 210 2.85 -1.87 18.58
CA THR A 210 3.96 -2.60 19.22
C THR A 210 5.25 -1.78 19.25
N LYS A 211 5.36 -0.77 18.39
CA LYS A 211 6.58 0.03 18.22
C LYS A 211 6.28 1.52 18.03
N LEU A 212 7.00 2.34 18.80
CA LEU A 212 7.11 3.79 18.61
C LEU A 212 8.53 4.11 18.16
N GLY A 213 8.73 4.21 16.85
CA GLY A 213 10.02 4.39 16.20
C GLY A 213 10.66 5.78 16.42
N ASN A 214 11.79 5.97 15.73
CA ASN A 214 12.64 7.15 15.91
C ASN A 214 11.84 8.44 15.73
N TYR A 215 12.07 9.42 16.62
CA TYR A 215 11.47 10.74 16.54
C TYR A 215 9.92 10.80 16.49
N CYS A 216 9.20 9.72 16.86
CA CYS A 216 7.75 9.63 16.68
C CYS A 216 6.97 10.85 17.21
N PHE A 217 7.34 11.38 18.38
CA PHE A 217 6.77 12.58 19.02
C PHE A 217 7.84 13.64 19.32
N TYR A 218 8.92 13.67 18.55
CA TYR A 218 10.00 14.65 18.74
C TYR A 218 9.42 16.06 18.65
N GLY A 219 9.68 16.93 19.64
CA GLY A 219 9.22 18.33 19.60
C GLY A 219 7.71 18.53 19.82
N CYS A 220 6.94 17.52 20.23
CA CYS A 220 5.54 17.65 20.62
C CYS A 220 5.41 18.28 22.02
N GLY A 221 5.81 19.55 22.19
CA GLY A 221 5.96 20.19 23.50
C GLY A 221 4.67 20.32 24.33
N ARG A 222 3.50 20.30 23.68
CA ARG A 222 2.17 20.38 24.34
C ARG A 222 1.51 19.03 24.61
N LEU A 223 2.11 17.94 24.14
CA LEU A 223 1.59 16.59 24.37
C LEU A 223 2.00 16.14 25.76
N ILE A 224 1.22 16.48 26.78
CA ILE A 224 1.54 16.19 28.20
C ILE A 224 0.96 14.84 28.62
N ASN A 225 -0.30 14.60 28.26
CA ASN A 225 -1.04 13.40 28.65
C ASN A 225 -1.08 12.41 27.48
N LEU A 226 -0.10 11.50 27.43
CA LEU A 226 -0.05 10.42 26.47
C LEU A 226 -0.18 9.07 27.18
N VAL A 227 -1.19 8.30 26.82
CA VAL A 227 -1.35 6.93 27.33
C VAL A 227 -0.65 5.99 26.36
N ILE A 228 0.46 5.41 26.81
CA ILE A 228 1.19 4.39 26.04
C ILE A 228 0.54 3.02 26.28
N PRO A 229 0.06 2.32 25.22
CA PRO A 229 -0.47 0.98 25.36
C PRO A 229 0.58 -0.01 25.87
N LYS A 230 0.15 -1.01 26.66
CA LYS A 230 1.05 -2.06 27.18
C LYS A 230 1.67 -2.94 26.09
N SER A 231 1.10 -2.91 24.88
CA SER A 231 1.61 -3.62 23.71
C SER A 231 2.91 -3.02 23.15
N VAL A 232 3.25 -1.78 23.52
CA VAL A 232 4.48 -1.12 23.05
C VAL A 232 5.70 -1.73 23.73
N ILE A 233 6.53 -2.41 22.95
CA ILE A 233 7.74 -3.10 23.41
C ILE A 233 9.04 -2.47 22.88
N GLU A 234 8.95 -1.61 21.86
CA GLU A 234 10.12 -0.97 21.23
C GLU A 234 9.93 0.55 21.13
N TYR A 235 10.96 1.28 21.57
CA TYR A 235 11.05 2.73 21.50
C TYR A 235 12.28 3.16 20.69
N GLY A 236 12.07 4.01 19.70
CA GLY A 236 13.12 4.55 18.87
C GLY A 236 13.86 5.71 19.51
N ILE A 237 15.01 6.01 18.92
CA ILE A 237 15.89 7.11 19.32
C ILE A 237 15.11 8.43 19.26
N ASN A 238 15.23 9.23 20.33
CA ASN A 238 14.61 10.56 20.44
C ASN A 238 13.08 10.56 20.28
N CYS A 239 12.39 9.43 20.47
CA CYS A 239 10.93 9.30 20.30
C CYS A 239 10.15 10.40 21.05
N PHE A 240 10.54 10.72 22.28
CA PHE A 240 9.91 11.75 23.12
C PHE A 240 10.82 12.95 23.40
N LYS A 241 11.92 13.14 22.66
CA LYS A 241 12.82 14.28 22.91
C LYS A 241 12.11 15.59 22.59
N LYS A 242 12.13 16.55 23.52
CA LYS A 242 11.36 17.81 23.46
C LYS A 242 9.83 17.60 23.37
N CYS A 243 9.33 16.43 23.78
CA CYS A 243 7.90 16.21 24.00
C CYS A 243 7.52 16.72 25.40
N GLY A 244 6.27 17.17 25.57
CA GLY A 244 5.72 17.51 26.89
C GLY A 244 5.51 16.28 27.79
N TYR A 245 5.42 15.10 27.18
CA TYR A 245 5.24 13.83 27.85
C TYR A 245 6.57 13.34 28.41
N THR A 246 6.60 13.13 29.71
CA THR A 246 7.69 12.46 30.41
C THR A 246 7.30 11.00 30.62
N PRO A 247 7.97 10.03 29.96
CA PRO A 247 7.79 8.61 30.27
C PRO A 247 8.12 8.37 31.75
N ASN A 248 7.25 7.63 32.46
CA ASN A 248 7.55 7.10 33.79
C ASN A 248 8.54 5.93 33.72
#